data_AF-A0A2S6STT9-F1
#
_entry.id   AF-A0A2S6STT9-F1
#
_cell.length_a   1.000
_cell.length_b   1.000
_cell.length_c   1.000
_cell.angle_alpha   90.00
_cell.angle_beta   90.00
_cell.angle_gamma   90.00
#
_symmetry.space_group_name_H-M   'P 1'
#
loop_
_entity.id
_entity.type
_entity.pdbx_description
1 polymer ?
#
loop_
_entity_poly.entity_id
_entity_poly.type
_entity_poly.pdbx_seq_one_letter_code
_entity_poly.pdbx_strand_id
1 'polypeptide(L)' 'EDLIIATRALDRALLWNHYVIPQWHISSYRVLYWDIFGKPKIRPKYALGTNSWWVDAIKAGTIDERKKSLQ' A
#
# COMPACT_ATOMS: atom_id res chain seq x y z
N GLU A 1 -23.98 0.65 -11.08
CA GLU A 1 -23.22 1.25 -12.20
C GLU A 1 -23.28 2.77 -12.17
N ASP A 2 -24.40 3.33 -11.71
CA ASP A 2 -24.65 4.77 -11.54
C ASP A 2 -23.53 5.53 -10.84
N LEU A 3 -22.98 4.98 -9.75
CA LEU A 3 -21.86 5.59 -9.04
C LEU A 3 -20.65 5.81 -9.95
N ILE A 4 -20.30 4.81 -10.78
CA ILE A 4 -19.15 4.88 -11.68
C ILE A 4 -19.39 5.96 -12.74
N ILE A 5 -20.62 6.02 -13.28
CA ILE A 5 -21.00 7.02 -14.29
C ILE A 5 -20.94 8.43 -13.69
N ALA A 6 -21.49 8.61 -12.49
CA ALA A 6 -21.49 9.88 -11.77
C ALA A 6 -20.07 10.35 -11.45
N THR A 7 -19.20 9.48 -10.93
CA THR A 7 -17.80 9.83 -10.64
C THR A 7 -17.05 10.24 -11.90
N ARG A 8 -17.26 9.54 -13.03
CA ARG A 8 -16.65 9.90 -14.32
C ARG A 8 -17.17 11.23 -14.87
N ALA A 9 -18.46 11.53 -14.68
CA ALA A 9 -19.04 12.81 -15.09
C ALA A 9 -18.46 13.97 -14.27
N LEU A 10 -18.34 13.77 -12.95
CA LEU A 10 -17.75 14.74 -12.03
C LEU A 10 -16.28 15.01 -12.36
N ASP A 11 -15.46 13.97 -12.58
CA ASP A 11 -14.04 14.10 -12.92
C ASP A 11 -13.84 14.97 -14.17
N ARG A 12 -14.67 14.79 -15.20
CA ARG A 12 -14.65 15.64 -16.39
C ARG A 12 -14.99 17.09 -16.05
N ALA A 13 -16.08 17.34 -15.31
CA ALA A 13 -16.46 18.70 -14.94
C ALA A 13 -15.35 19.43 -14.16
N LEU A 14 -14.64 18.73 -13.26
CA LEU A 14 -13.54 19.30 -12.50
C LEU A 14 -12.32 19.64 -13.38
N LEU A 15 -11.94 18.74 -14.28
CA LEU A 15 -10.78 18.95 -15.17
C LEU A 15 -11.03 20.05 -16.21
N TRP A 16 -12.23 20.14 -16.78
CA TRP A 16 -12.57 21.16 -17.80
C TRP A 16 -12.56 22.59 -17.27
N ASN A 17 -12.79 22.78 -15.96
CA ASN A 17 -12.78 24.10 -15.33
C ASN A 17 -11.39 24.51 -14.81
N HIS A 18 -10.35 23.69 -15.05
CA HIS A 18 -8.95 24.03 -14.76
C HIS A 18 -8.68 24.48 -13.31
N TYR A 19 -9.38 23.90 -12.33
CA TYR A 19 -9.21 24.25 -10.91
C TYR A 19 -7.83 23.87 -10.35
N VAL A 20 -7.19 22.84 -10.92
CA VAL A 20 -5.88 22.31 -10.51
C VAL A 20 -5.12 21.86 -11.74
N ILE A 21 -3.78 21.92 -11.71
CA ILE A 21 -2.89 21.30 -12.70
C ILE A 21 -2.43 19.94 -12.16
N PRO A 22 -2.88 18.80 -12.72
CA PRO A 22 -2.44 17.49 -12.27
C PRO A 22 -0.95 17.28 -12.52
N GLN A 23 -0.26 16.69 -11.54
CA GLN A 23 1.18 16.37 -11.64
C GLN A 23 1.38 14.84 -11.62
N TRP A 24 2.25 14.36 -10.73
CA TRP A 24 2.71 12.98 -10.67
C TRP A 24 2.17 12.27 -9.44
N HIS A 25 1.92 10.97 -9.57
CA HIS A 25 1.63 10.08 -8.46
C HIS A 25 2.45 8.79 -8.62
N ILE A 26 2.72 8.12 -7.50
CA ILE A 26 3.39 6.82 -7.50
C ILE A 26 2.32 5.74 -7.41
N SER A 27 2.31 4.82 -8.38
CA SER A 27 1.34 3.70 -8.47
C SER A 27 1.68 2.50 -7.59
N SER A 28 2.66 2.64 -6.69
CA SER A 28 3.20 1.56 -5.87
C SER A 28 3.47 2.00 -4.44
N TYR A 29 3.34 1.04 -3.51
CA TYR A 29 3.74 1.24 -2.12
C TYR A 29 5.20 0.84 -1.96
N ARG A 30 6.05 1.79 -1.57
CA ARG A 30 7.44 1.53 -1.18
C ARG A 30 7.49 1.37 0.33
N VAL A 31 7.76 0.15 0.79
CA VAL A 31 7.81 -0.16 2.23
C VAL A 31 9.04 -0.97 2.57
N LEU A 32 9.67 -0.60 3.68
CA LEU A 32 10.74 -1.35 4.32
C LEU A 32 10.22 -1.82 5.68
N TYR A 33 10.37 -3.11 5.95
CA TYR A 33 9.97 -3.72 7.21
C TYR A 33 10.91 -4.88 7.51
N TRP A 34 11.10 -5.17 8.79
CA TRP A 34 11.83 -6.35 9.23
C TRP A 34 11.12 -7.61 8.75
N ASP A 35 11.85 -8.63 8.28
CA ASP A 35 11.28 -9.92 7.89
C ASP A 35 10.84 -10.71 9.13
N ILE A 36 9.83 -10.19 9.81
CA ILE A 36 9.20 -10.70 11.04
C ILE A 36 7.69 -10.80 10.86
N PHE A 37 7.14 -10.09 9.87
CA PHE A 37 5.72 -10.02 9.64
C PHE A 37 5.27 -11.14 8.68
N GLY A 38 4.28 -11.91 9.13
CA GLY A 38 3.45 -12.75 8.28
C GLY A 38 2.40 -11.91 7.55
N LYS A 39 2.07 -12.31 6.31
CA LYS A 39 1.12 -11.59 5.46
C LYS A 39 0.13 -12.55 4.81
N PRO A 40 -1.13 -12.13 4.59
CA PRO A 40 -2.06 -12.91 3.80
C PRO A 40 -1.53 -13.13 2.37
N LYS A 41 -1.78 -14.33 1.81
CA LYS A 41 -1.42 -14.66 0.42
C LYS A 41 -2.14 -13.75 -0.59
N ILE A 42 -3.37 -13.36 -0.27
CA ILE A 42 -4.18 -12.43 -1.06
C ILE A 42 -4.16 -11.08 -0.37
N ARG A 43 -3.60 -10.06 -1.04
CA ARG A 43 -3.55 -8.69 -0.54
C ARG A 43 -4.85 -7.94 -0.87
N PRO A 44 -5.26 -6.95 -0.04
CA PRO A 44 -6.38 -6.09 -0.37
C PRO A 44 -6.17 -5.36 -1.70
N LYS A 45 -7.23 -5.23 -2.50
CA LYS A 45 -7.15 -4.62 -3.84
C LYS A 45 -6.81 -3.12 -3.82
N TYR A 46 -7.24 -2.40 -2.79
CA TYR A 46 -7.18 -0.94 -2.72
C TYR A 46 -6.29 -0.41 -1.60
N ALA A 47 -5.52 -1.27 -0.94
CA ALA A 47 -4.68 -0.87 0.18
C ALA A 47 -3.47 -1.80 0.34
N LEU A 48 -2.43 -1.29 1.00
CA LEU A 48 -1.27 -2.10 1.37
C LEU A 48 -1.61 -3.22 2.37
N GLY A 49 -2.66 -3.05 3.18
CA GLY A 49 -3.16 -4.06 4.10
C GLY A 49 -2.28 -4.29 5.34
N THR A 50 -1.58 -3.26 5.84
CA THR A 50 -0.71 -3.35 7.03
C THR A 50 -1.44 -3.88 8.27
N ASN A 51 -2.72 -3.55 8.43
CA ASN A 51 -3.55 -4.02 9.54
C ASN A 51 -3.86 -5.52 9.48
N SER A 52 -3.59 -6.18 8.33
CA SER A 52 -3.77 -7.62 8.17
C SER A 52 -2.49 -8.42 8.43
N TRP A 53 -1.38 -7.75 8.75
CA TRP A 53 -0.11 -8.42 9.04
C TRP A 53 -0.05 -8.79 10.52
N TRP A 54 0.66 -9.86 10.83
CA TRP A 54 0.91 -10.30 12.20
C TRP A 54 2.39 -10.61 12.38
N VAL A 55 2.84 -10.64 13.63
CA VAL A 55 4.22 -11.06 13.94
C VAL A 55 4.29 -12.58 13.86
N ASP A 56 5.17 -13.08 13.01
CA ASP A 56 5.52 -14.49 12.94
C ASP A 56 6.59 -14.78 14.00
N ALA A 57 6.23 -15.57 15.01
CA ALA A 57 7.08 -15.87 16.15
C ALA A 57 8.41 -16.54 15.74
N ILE A 58 8.40 -17.36 14.69
CA ILE A 58 9.59 -18.07 14.21
C ILE A 58 10.56 -17.05 13.62
N LYS A 59 10.06 -16.19 12.73
CA LYS A 59 10.87 -15.15 12.10
C LYS A 59 11.38 -14.14 13.12
N ALA A 60 10.54 -13.77 14.09
CA ALA A 60 10.90 -12.85 15.15
C ALA A 60 12.06 -13.36 16.03
N GLY A 61 12.11 -14.66 16.31
CA GLY A 61 13.22 -15.25 17.08
C GLY A 61 14.58 -15.15 16.38
N THR A 62 14.61 -15.11 15.05
CA THR A 62 15.87 -15.08 14.27
C THR A 62 16.45 -13.68 14.08
N ILE A 63 15.81 -12.63 14.60
CA ILE A 63 16.20 -11.23 14.35
C ILE A 63 17.62 -10.95 14.87
N ASP A 64 17.94 -11.39 16.10
CA ASP A 64 19.20 -11.00 16.75
C ASP A 64 20.41 -11.68 16.11
N GLU A 65 20.25 -12.90 15.59
CA GLU A 65 21.26 -13.58 14.79
C GLU A 65 21.50 -12.86 13.45
N ARG A 66 20.41 -12.46 12.77
CA ARG A 66 20.49 -11.71 11.50
C ARG A 66 21.15 -10.34 11.68
N LYS A 67 20.87 -9.65 12.80
CA LYS A 67 21.54 -8.38 13.14
C LYS A 67 23.04 -8.56 13.33
N LYS A 68 23.45 -9.62 14.04
CA LYS A 68 24.88 -9.94 14.23
C LYS A 68 25.59 -10.24 12.91
N SER A 69 24.92 -10.89 11.95
CA SER A 69 25.53 -11.20 10.64
C SER A 69 25.72 -9.98 9.73
N LEU A 70 25.07 -8.86 10.03
CA LEU A 70 25.15 -7.62 9.25
C LEU A 70 26.23 -6.65 9.78
N GLN A 71 26.83 -6.98 10.93
CA GLN A 71 27.81 -6.18 11.65
C GLN A 71 29.21 -6.71 11.41
#